data_AF-A0A3C1B6Y0-F1
#
_entry.id   AF-A0A3C1B6Y0-F1
#
_cell.length_a   1.000
_cell.length_b   1.000
_cell.length_c   1.000
_cell.angle_alpha   90.00
_cell.angle_beta   90.00
_cell.angle_gamma   90.00
#
_symmetry.space_group_name_H-M   'P 1'
#
loop_
_entity.id
_entity.type
_entity.pdbx_description
1 polymer ?
#
loop_
_entity_poly.entity_id
_entity_poly.type
_entity_poly.pdbx_seq_one_letter_code
_entity_poly.pdbx_strand_id
1 'polypeptide(L)'
;SYEKIFVVYADCGTGGALQRLCNAQGVEMLEGPHCYSFFEGNRQFAQRDEFTAFYLTDFLVRQFDAFIWKPLGLEQHPELLTAYFGNYTTLVYQAQTDDAQLTQLAQAHAQRMGLAFERRFTGYGDLQTGLQAHA
;
A
#
# COMPACT_ATOMS: atom_id res chain seq x y z
N SER A 1 -23.03 6.26 -19.20
CA SER A 1 -21.70 6.15 -19.83
C SER A 1 -20.82 7.21 -19.20
N TYR A 2 -19.55 6.91 -18.94
CA TYR A 2 -18.58 7.90 -18.46
C TYR A 2 -17.86 8.53 -19.65
N GLU A 3 -17.52 9.83 -19.56
CA GLU A 3 -16.81 10.55 -20.62
C GLU A 3 -15.31 10.23 -20.65
N LYS A 4 -14.71 9.97 -19.47
CA LYS A 4 -13.31 9.60 -19.32
C LYS A 4 -13.17 8.48 -18.27
N ILE A 5 -12.28 7.54 -18.54
CA ILE A 5 -11.87 6.49 -17.59
C ILE A 5 -10.37 6.62 -17.39
N PHE A 6 -9.95 6.67 -16.13
CA PHE A 6 -8.54 6.73 -15.73
C PHE A 6 -8.28 5.68 -14.64
N VAL A 7 -7.33 4.79 -14.86
CA VAL A 7 -7.03 3.67 -13.96
C VAL A 7 -6.00 4.09 -12.93
N VAL A 8 -6.38 4.04 -11.66
CA VAL A 8 -5.51 4.33 -10.50
C VAL A 8 -5.07 3.07 -9.75
N TYR A 9 -4.97 1.96 -10.49
CA TYR A 9 -4.41 0.70 -10.01
C TYR A 9 -3.09 0.47 -10.75
N ALA A 10 -2.00 0.33 -9.98
CA ALA A 10 -0.67 0.08 -10.51
C ALA A 10 -0.54 -1.33 -11.13
N ASP A 11 0.64 -1.71 -11.59
CA ASP A 11 0.85 -3.07 -12.10
C ASP A 11 0.53 -4.14 -11.04
N CYS A 12 0.90 -3.92 -9.78
CA CYS A 12 0.57 -4.77 -8.64
C CYS A 12 0.84 -6.27 -8.86
N GLY A 13 1.88 -6.60 -9.64
CA GLY A 13 2.30 -7.97 -9.92
C GLY A 13 1.71 -8.58 -11.19
N THR A 14 1.06 -7.81 -12.07
CA THR A 14 0.58 -8.35 -13.35
C THR A 14 1.68 -8.52 -14.41
N GLY A 15 2.90 -8.01 -14.18
CA GLY A 15 3.99 -8.11 -15.16
C GLY A 15 3.72 -7.30 -16.43
N GLY A 16 3.08 -6.14 -16.26
CA GLY A 16 2.67 -5.22 -17.32
C GLY A 16 1.42 -5.62 -18.08
N ALA A 17 0.72 -6.70 -17.69
CA ALA A 17 -0.49 -7.15 -18.37
C ALA A 17 -1.61 -6.11 -18.29
N LEU A 18 -1.74 -5.44 -17.14
CA LEU A 18 -2.72 -4.37 -16.97
C LEU A 18 -2.45 -3.19 -17.90
N GLN A 19 -1.20 -2.71 -17.98
CA GLN A 19 -0.83 -1.61 -18.88
C GLN A 19 -1.13 -1.96 -20.34
N ARG A 20 -0.83 -3.19 -20.77
CA ARG A 20 -1.14 -3.66 -22.13
C ARG A 20 -2.64 -3.65 -22.41
N LEU A 21 -3.47 -4.05 -21.43
CA LEU A 21 -4.92 -4.00 -21.53
C LEU A 21 -5.42 -2.55 -21.64
N CYS A 22 -4.95 -1.67 -20.76
CA CYS A 22 -5.29 -0.24 -20.79
C CYS A 22 -4.97 0.38 -22.16
N ASN A 23 -3.78 0.11 -22.70
CA ASN A 23 -3.38 0.59 -24.03
C ASN A 23 -4.30 0.06 -25.14
N ALA A 24 -4.67 -1.23 -25.10
CA ALA A 24 -5.56 -1.83 -26.09
C ALA A 24 -6.99 -1.26 -26.05
N GLN A 25 -7.42 -0.77 -24.88
CA GLN A 25 -8.73 -0.16 -24.67
C GLN A 25 -8.71 1.38 -24.83
N GLY A 26 -7.54 1.99 -25.09
CA GLY A 26 -7.40 3.45 -25.14
C GLY A 26 -7.66 4.13 -23.79
N VAL A 27 -7.43 3.42 -22.69
CA VAL A 27 -7.65 3.92 -21.32
C VAL A 27 -6.30 4.31 -20.72
N GLU A 28 -6.23 5.52 -20.16
CA GLU A 28 -5.04 6.01 -19.46
C GLU A 28 -4.95 5.37 -18.05
N MET A 29 -3.72 5.15 -17.58
CA MET A 29 -3.43 4.52 -16.29
C MET A 29 -2.28 5.24 -15.61
N LEU A 30 -2.37 5.37 -14.29
CA LEU A 30 -1.25 5.85 -13.48
C LEU A 30 -0.12 4.81 -13.48
N GLU A 31 1.05 5.21 -13.97
CA GLU A 31 2.22 4.34 -14.02
C GLU A 31 2.74 4.04 -12.61
N GLY A 32 3.16 2.80 -12.37
CA GLY A 32 3.89 2.41 -11.16
C GLY A 32 3.95 0.89 -10.95
N PRO A 33 4.95 0.40 -10.19
CA PRO A 33 5.09 -1.03 -9.92
C PRO A 33 4.02 -1.57 -8.96
N HIS A 34 3.60 -0.79 -7.96
CA HIS A 34 2.60 -1.18 -6.95
C HIS A 34 1.80 0.04 -6.48
N CYS A 35 0.54 -0.11 -6.07
CA CYS A 35 -0.26 1.05 -5.63
C CYS A 35 0.35 1.79 -4.42
N TYR A 36 1.18 1.12 -3.62
CA TYR A 36 1.91 1.76 -2.53
C TYR A 36 2.94 2.78 -3.03
N SER A 37 3.59 2.53 -4.17
CA SER A 37 4.61 3.45 -4.71
C SER A 37 4.04 4.80 -5.10
N PHE A 38 2.72 4.88 -5.35
CA PHE A 38 2.06 6.15 -5.63
C PHE A 38 2.17 7.12 -4.46
N PHE A 39 2.10 6.64 -3.21
CA PHE A 39 2.10 7.54 -2.04
C PHE A 39 3.48 8.14 -1.79
N GLU A 40 4.55 7.36 -1.91
CA GLU A 40 5.93 7.85 -1.77
C GLU A 40 6.47 8.54 -3.05
N GLY A 41 5.80 8.32 -4.17
CA GLY A 41 6.26 8.70 -5.50
C GLY A 41 7.18 7.63 -6.10
N ASN A 42 6.91 7.25 -7.35
CA ASN A 42 7.58 6.12 -7.99
C ASN A 42 9.11 6.26 -8.04
N ARG A 43 9.61 7.48 -8.24
CA ARG A 43 11.05 7.75 -8.31
C ARG A 43 11.75 7.46 -6.99
N GLN A 44 11.15 7.86 -5.87
CA GLN A 44 11.73 7.63 -4.55
C GLN A 44 11.59 6.15 -4.16
N PHE A 45 10.44 5.55 -4.46
CA PHE A 45 10.19 4.13 -4.22
C PHE A 45 11.21 3.24 -4.94
N ALA A 46 11.54 3.54 -6.21
CA ALA A 46 12.51 2.79 -7.00
C ALA A 46 13.96 2.84 -6.47
N GLN A 47 14.27 3.78 -5.58
CA GLN A 47 15.60 3.90 -4.96
C GLN A 47 15.72 3.06 -3.68
N ARG A 48 14.61 2.53 -3.16
CA ARG A 48 14.56 1.75 -1.93
C ARG A 48 14.59 0.25 -2.27
N ASP A 49 15.49 -0.48 -1.61
CA ASP A 49 15.55 -1.93 -1.69
C ASP A 49 14.87 -2.54 -0.44
N GLU A 50 13.54 -2.46 -0.40
CA GLU A 50 12.72 -2.73 0.79
C GLU A 50 11.69 -3.86 0.56
N PHE A 51 12.12 -4.94 -0.10
CA PHE A 51 11.26 -6.11 -0.36
C PHE A 51 10.75 -6.83 0.91
N THR A 52 11.35 -6.55 2.08
CA THR A 52 10.91 -7.04 3.39
C THR A 52 9.98 -6.07 4.13
N ALA A 53 9.51 -5.00 3.47
CA ALA A 53 8.58 -4.04 4.07
C ALA A 53 7.11 -4.49 3.92
N PHE A 54 6.38 -4.40 5.03
CA PHE A 54 4.94 -4.58 5.06
C PHE A 54 4.25 -3.21 5.14
N TYR A 55 3.64 -2.79 4.04
CA TYR A 55 3.09 -1.43 3.92
C TYR A 55 1.65 -1.35 4.44
N LEU A 56 1.36 -0.32 5.23
CA LEU A 56 0.00 0.07 5.61
C LEU A 56 -0.29 1.51 5.17
N THR A 57 -1.53 1.76 4.73
CA THR A 57 -2.14 3.09 4.57
C THR A 57 -3.04 3.42 5.76
N ASP A 58 -3.52 4.65 5.90
CA ASP A 58 -4.51 5.07 6.90
C ASP A 58 -5.71 4.12 6.94
N PHE A 59 -6.21 3.71 5.77
CA PHE A 59 -7.32 2.76 5.67
C PHE A 59 -6.95 1.41 6.28
N LEU A 60 -5.79 0.84 5.91
CA LEU A 60 -5.36 -0.46 6.43
C LEU A 60 -4.98 -0.40 7.91
N VAL A 61 -4.45 0.72 8.41
CA VAL A 61 -4.22 0.92 9.85
C VAL A 61 -5.54 0.86 10.61
N ARG A 62 -6.58 1.55 10.12
CA ARG A 62 -7.94 1.54 10.73
C ARG A 62 -8.59 0.16 10.65
N GLN A 63 -8.37 -0.55 9.55
CA GLN A 63 -9.07 -1.80 9.24
C GLN A 63 -8.19 -3.05 9.40
N PHE A 64 -7.05 -2.92 10.09
CA PHE A 64 -6.04 -3.97 10.20
C PHE A 64 -6.63 -5.29 10.71
N ASP A 65 -7.44 -5.24 11.77
CA ASP A 65 -8.08 -6.44 12.30
C ASP A 65 -9.09 -7.07 11.32
N ALA A 66 -9.83 -6.24 10.58
CA ALA A 66 -10.88 -6.70 9.68
C ALA A 66 -10.34 -7.26 8.36
N PHE A 67 -9.19 -6.77 7.87
CA PHE A 67 -8.64 -7.14 6.55
C PHE A 67 -7.40 -8.01 6.63
N ILE A 68 -6.63 -7.93 7.71
CA ILE A 68 -5.38 -8.68 7.87
C ILE A 68 -5.54 -9.69 8.99
N TRP A 69 -5.86 -9.26 10.22
CA TRP A 69 -5.74 -10.15 11.37
C TRP A 69 -6.77 -11.29 11.39
N LYS A 70 -8.06 -10.96 11.34
CA LYS A 70 -9.15 -11.95 11.41
C LYS A 70 -9.24 -12.81 10.16
N PRO A 71 -9.19 -12.28 8.93
CA PRO A 71 -9.28 -13.11 7.73
C PRO A 71 -8.15 -14.13 7.59
N LEU A 72 -6.97 -13.82 8.13
CA LEU A 72 -5.83 -14.73 8.14
C LEU A 72 -5.85 -15.71 9.34
N GLY A 73 -6.86 -15.65 10.21
CA GLY A 73 -7.00 -16.54 11.36
C GLY A 73 -5.96 -16.34 12.46
N LEU A 74 -5.25 -15.20 12.48
CA LEU A 74 -4.12 -14.96 13.39
C LEU A 74 -4.52 -14.85 14.86
N GLU A 75 -5.80 -14.63 15.15
CA GLU A 75 -6.33 -14.63 16.51
C GLU A 75 -6.47 -16.05 17.07
N GLN A 76 -6.90 -17.01 16.24
CA GLN A 76 -7.09 -18.39 16.64
C GLN A 76 -5.80 -19.23 16.46
N HIS A 77 -4.95 -18.83 15.52
CA HIS A 77 -3.74 -19.55 15.10
C HIS A 77 -2.51 -18.62 15.06
N PRO A 78 -1.95 -18.24 16.22
CA PRO A 78 -0.80 -17.32 16.29
C PRO A 78 0.44 -17.81 15.52
N GLU A 79 0.60 -19.12 15.36
CA GLU A 79 1.68 -19.76 14.60
C GLU A 79 1.69 -19.34 13.12
N LEU A 80 0.53 -18.98 12.55
CA LEU A 80 0.41 -18.52 11.17
C LEU A 80 1.08 -17.16 10.94
N LEU A 81 1.33 -16.38 12.01
CA LEU A 81 2.02 -15.11 11.90
C LEU A 81 3.41 -15.29 11.29
N THR A 82 4.16 -16.32 11.73
CA THR A 82 5.49 -16.61 11.17
C THR A 82 5.39 -17.12 9.73
N ALA A 83 4.38 -17.94 9.42
CA ALA A 83 4.19 -18.48 8.08
C ALA A 83 3.86 -17.38 7.05
N TYR A 84 3.00 -16.44 7.40
CA TYR A 84 2.60 -15.36 6.49
C TYR A 84 3.56 -14.17 6.49
N PHE A 85 4.14 -13.84 7.65
CA PHE A 85 4.87 -12.60 7.83
C PHE A 85 6.35 -12.77 8.21
N GLY A 86 6.87 -14.00 8.30
CA GLY A 86 8.23 -14.27 8.79
C GLY A 86 9.38 -13.70 7.93
N ASN A 87 9.11 -13.28 6.69
CA ASN A 87 10.10 -12.63 5.83
C ASN A 87 10.04 -11.09 5.89
N TYR A 88 9.04 -10.51 6.57
CA TYR A 88 8.98 -9.07 6.76
C TYR A 88 9.81 -8.67 7.97
N THR A 89 10.48 -7.53 7.87
CA THR A 89 11.32 -6.98 8.95
C THR A 89 10.75 -5.69 9.50
N THR A 90 10.00 -4.96 8.68
CA THR A 90 9.52 -3.61 8.99
C THR A 90 8.08 -3.44 8.54
N LEU A 91 7.23 -2.91 9.42
CA LEU A 91 5.95 -2.35 9.07
C LEU A 91 6.14 -0.87 8.72
N VAL A 92 5.89 -0.52 7.46
CA VAL A 92 5.97 0.86 6.97
C VAL A 92 4.57 1.44 6.89
N TYR A 93 4.27 2.40 7.76
CA TYR A 93 3.04 3.15 7.71
C TYR A 93 3.21 4.39 6.80
N GLN A 94 2.59 4.36 5.63
CA GLN A 94 2.49 5.48 4.70
C GLN A 94 1.25 6.32 5.05
N ALA A 95 1.47 7.35 5.88
CA ALA A 95 0.43 8.20 6.42
C ALA A 95 -0.08 9.20 5.37
N GLN A 96 -1.36 9.08 4.99
CA GLN A 96 -2.03 10.05 4.12
C GLN A 96 -2.43 11.31 4.89
N THR A 97 -2.63 11.20 6.21
CA THR A 97 -3.01 12.29 7.10
C THR A 97 -2.08 12.39 8.31
N ASP A 98 -1.97 13.59 8.90
CA ASP A 98 -1.18 13.79 10.11
C ASP A 98 -2.03 13.53 11.36
N ASP A 99 -2.33 12.24 11.60
CA ASP A 99 -3.15 11.75 12.71
C ASP A 99 -2.27 10.95 13.70
N ALA A 100 -2.08 11.51 14.89
CA ALA A 100 -1.30 10.89 15.95
C ALA A 100 -1.93 9.59 16.48
N GLN A 101 -3.26 9.47 16.46
CA GLN A 101 -3.94 8.25 16.90
C GLN A 101 -3.71 7.12 15.91
N LEU A 102 -3.74 7.40 14.61
CA LEU A 102 -3.36 6.41 13.59
C LEU A 102 -1.91 5.98 13.71
N THR A 103 -1.01 6.92 14.01
CA THR A 103 0.40 6.59 14.22
C THR A 103 0.59 5.63 15.39
N GLN A 104 -0.06 5.89 16.52
CA GLN A 104 -0.03 5.00 17.69
C GLN A 104 -0.61 3.62 17.36
N LEU A 105 -1.73 3.58 16.62
CA LEU A 105 -2.37 2.33 16.22
C LEU A 105 -1.48 1.50 15.28
N ALA A 106 -0.85 2.13 14.29
CA ALA A 106 0.10 1.45 13.40
C ALA A 106 1.32 0.91 14.15
N GLN A 107 1.83 1.66 15.12
CA GLN A 107 2.92 1.21 15.99
C GLN A 107 2.51 0.00 16.85
N ALA A 108 1.28 -0.02 17.36
CA ALA A 108 0.75 -1.17 18.08
C ALA A 108 0.63 -2.42 17.18
N HIS A 109 0.23 -2.26 15.91
CA HIS A 109 0.20 -3.36 14.94
C HIS A 109 1.62 -3.89 14.67
N ALA A 110 2.60 -3.02 14.47
CA ALA A 110 3.99 -3.41 14.27
C ALA A 110 4.53 -4.21 15.47
N GLN A 111 4.26 -3.73 16.69
CA GLN A 111 4.64 -4.42 17.93
C GLN A 111 3.97 -5.80 18.02
N ARG A 112 2.67 -5.89 17.71
CA ARG A 112 1.91 -7.15 17.72
C ARG A 112 2.45 -8.16 16.71
N MET A 113 2.94 -7.69 15.57
CA MET A 113 3.56 -8.52 14.52
C MET A 113 5.03 -8.84 14.78
N GLY A 114 5.68 -8.17 15.76
CA GLY A 114 7.12 -8.30 16.00
C GLY A 114 7.98 -7.62 14.93
N LEU A 115 7.45 -6.60 14.23
CA LEU A 115 8.15 -5.88 13.17
C LEU A 115 8.71 -4.55 13.68
N ALA A 116 9.81 -4.09 13.07
CA ALA A 116 10.25 -2.71 13.25
C ALA A 116 9.17 -1.74 12.73
N PHE A 117 9.02 -0.58 13.35
CA PHE A 117 8.05 0.42 12.94
C PHE A 117 8.71 1.60 12.24
N GLU A 118 8.22 1.93 11.06
CA GLU A 118 8.59 3.16 10.36
C GLU A 118 7.33 3.91 9.94
N ARG A 119 7.26 5.21 10.25
CA ARG A 119 6.23 6.11 9.74
C ARG A 119 6.80 6.99 8.65
N ARG A 120 6.09 7.07 7.53
CA ARG A 120 6.37 7.98 6.41
C ARG A 120 5.13 8.84 6.19
N PHE A 121 5.27 10.16 6.32
CA PHE A 121 4.19 11.06 5.92
C PHE A 121 4.27 11.28 4.41
N THR A 122 3.25 10.80 3.69
CA THR A 122 3.25 10.76 2.21
C THR A 122 2.17 11.65 1.61
N GLY A 123 1.11 11.96 2.36
CA GLY A 123 -0.13 12.41 1.73
C GLY A 123 -0.60 11.38 0.71
N TYR A 124 -1.07 11.84 -0.45
CA TYR A 124 -1.51 10.98 -1.56
C TYR A 124 -0.47 10.85 -2.69
N GLY A 125 0.69 11.51 -2.62
CA GLY A 125 1.75 11.42 -3.62
C GLY A 125 1.29 11.56 -5.08
N ASP A 126 1.82 10.69 -5.95
CA ASP A 126 1.52 10.60 -7.38
C ASP A 126 0.03 10.31 -7.65
N LEU A 127 -0.71 9.70 -6.72
CA LEU A 127 -2.15 9.45 -6.88
C LEU A 127 -2.93 10.77 -6.97
N GLN A 128 -2.64 11.72 -6.10
CA GLN A 128 -3.30 13.04 -6.15
C GLN A 128 -2.91 13.81 -7.41
N THR A 129 -1.62 13.85 -7.75
CA THR A 129 -1.15 14.53 -8.96
C THR A 129 -1.75 13.93 -10.23
N GLY A 130 -1.78 12.60 -10.32
CA GLY A 130 -2.38 11.87 -11.43
C GLY A 130 -3.87 12.18 -11.59
N LEU A 131 -4.63 12.13 -10.50
CA LEU A 131 -6.07 12.47 -10.52
C LEU A 131 -6.30 13.94 -10.91
N GLN A 132 -5.52 14.89 -10.37
CA GLN A 132 -5.66 16.30 -10.72
C GLN A 132 -5.35 16.60 -12.19
N ALA A 133 -4.40 15.89 -12.80
CA ALA A 133 -4.08 16.04 -14.22
C ALA A 133 -5.17 15.46 -15.15
N HIS A 134 -6.08 14.64 -14.62
CA HIS A 134 -7.13 13.96 -15.39
C HIS A 134 -8.55 14.29 -14.93
N ALA A 135 -8.71 15.24 -14.00
CA ALA A 135 -9.99 15.78 -13.55
C ALA A 135 -10.58 16.76 -14.57
#